data_AF-A0A7S2IGG9-F1
#
_entry.id   AF-A0A7S2IGG9-F1
#
_cell.length_a   1.000
_cell.length_b   1.000
_cell.length_c   1.000
_cell.angle_alpha   90.00
_cell.angle_beta   90.00
_cell.angle_gamma   90.00
#
_symmetry.space_group_name_H-M   'P 1'
#
loop_
_entity.id
_entity.type
_entity.pdbx_description
1 polymer ?
#
loop_
_entity_poly.entity_id
_entity_poly.type
_entity_poly.pdbx_seq_one_letter_code
_entity_poly.pdbx_strand_id
1 'polypeptide(L)'
;CHVVQASKIAESSLTLPNVTAVIDFGLDREVVYDPKQRLSRLVTSWCSQASARQRAGRAGRTRPGIAVRLFPRELFEDHLPEFTAPEIAKMSLAKLVLRTKKLSTALASAMARRSVTLPVNIGSTKALLGYLPEAPQVNLLDSAFAELYAVGALTSQAMDSELTTLGAFAEGLPLDVRLCRMVWLGALWGCSAEAVVMAAACALGDPF
;
A
#
# COMPACT_ATOMS: atom_id res chain seq x y z
N CYS A 1 -7.03 -31.87 -18.96
CA CYS A 1 -5.89 -31.18 -18.33
C CYS A 1 -6.32 -29.74 -18.07
N HIS A 2 -6.31 -29.28 -16.82
CA HIS A 2 -6.67 -27.89 -16.49
C HIS A 2 -5.40 -27.08 -16.28
N VAL A 3 -5.26 -25.97 -17.00
CA VAL A 3 -4.14 -25.05 -16.89
C VAL A 3 -4.69 -23.72 -16.38
N VAL A 4 -4.10 -23.21 -15.30
CA VAL A 4 -4.47 -21.92 -14.70
C VAL A 4 -3.27 -21.00 -14.79
N GLN A 5 -3.44 -19.87 -15.48
CA GLN A 5 -2.47 -18.78 -15.46
C GLN A 5 -2.91 -17.78 -14.39
N ALA A 6 -2.05 -17.50 -13.42
CA ALA A 6 -2.36 -16.61 -12.31
C ALA A 6 -1.16 -15.71 -11.96
N SER A 7 -1.45 -14.56 -11.35
CA SER A 7 -0.46 -13.72 -10.70
C SER A 7 -0.15 -14.24 -9.29
N LYS A 8 0.61 -13.46 -8.50
CA LYS A 8 0.86 -13.73 -7.08
C LYS A 8 -0.43 -13.89 -6.23
N ILE A 9 -1.61 -13.56 -6.74
CA ILE A 9 -2.88 -13.83 -6.05
C ILE A 9 -3.10 -15.32 -5.75
N ALA A 10 -2.60 -16.23 -6.59
CA ALA A 10 -2.69 -17.67 -6.35
C ALA A 10 -1.73 -18.17 -5.25
N GLU A 11 -0.74 -17.37 -4.87
CA GLU A 11 0.23 -17.69 -3.82
C GLU A 11 -0.41 -17.67 -2.43
N SER A 12 -1.36 -16.75 -2.19
CA SER A 12 -1.97 -16.53 -0.88
C SER A 12 -3.49 -16.55 -0.88
N SER A 13 -4.12 -15.86 -1.84
CA SER A 13 -5.52 -15.43 -1.76
C SER A 13 -6.51 -16.37 -2.45
N LEU A 14 -6.01 -17.33 -3.24
CA LEU A 14 -6.84 -18.28 -3.97
C LEU A 14 -6.46 -19.72 -3.62
N THR A 15 -7.49 -20.56 -3.44
CA THR A 15 -7.32 -21.99 -3.20
C THR A 15 -7.74 -22.73 -4.47
N LEU A 16 -6.74 -23.14 -5.26
CA LEU A 16 -6.96 -23.99 -6.43
C LEU A 16 -6.91 -25.46 -5.98
N PRO A 17 -8.02 -26.22 -6.08
CA PRO A 17 -7.99 -27.64 -5.78
C PRO A 17 -7.18 -28.40 -6.83
N ASN A 18 -6.58 -29.53 -6.42
CA ASN A 18 -5.95 -30.50 -7.30
C ASN A 18 -4.76 -29.99 -8.15
N VAL A 19 -4.07 -28.92 -7.71
CA VAL A 19 -2.82 -28.47 -8.34
C VAL A 19 -1.72 -29.49 -8.04
N THR A 20 -1.11 -30.04 -9.10
CA THR A 20 0.01 -31.00 -8.99
C THR A 20 1.29 -30.56 -9.67
N ALA A 21 1.23 -29.49 -10.44
CA ALA A 21 2.40 -28.89 -11.07
C ALA A 21 2.30 -27.37 -10.93
N VAL A 22 3.39 -26.75 -10.48
CA VAL A 22 3.59 -25.31 -10.52
C VAL A 22 4.75 -25.00 -11.45
N ILE A 23 4.55 -24.05 -12.37
CA ILE A 23 5.61 -23.45 -13.17
C ILE A 23 5.79 -22.02 -12.64
N ASP A 24 6.94 -21.75 -12.02
CA ASP A 24 7.26 -20.49 -11.36
C ASP A 24 8.30 -19.72 -12.16
N PHE A 25 7.92 -18.56 -12.69
CA PHE A 25 8.83 -17.65 -13.39
C PHE A 25 9.76 -16.89 -12.44
N GLY A 26 9.52 -16.92 -11.13
CA GLY A 26 10.32 -16.21 -10.12
C GLY A 26 10.10 -14.71 -10.10
N LEU A 27 9.11 -14.20 -10.83
CA LEU A 27 8.84 -12.76 -10.93
C LEU A 27 7.65 -12.35 -10.08
N ASP A 28 7.69 -11.11 -9.60
CA ASP A 28 6.61 -10.40 -8.95
C ASP A 28 6.41 -9.03 -9.59
N ARG A 29 5.14 -8.61 -9.65
CA ARG A 29 4.76 -7.25 -10.03
C ARG A 29 4.17 -6.53 -8.84
N GLU A 30 4.81 -5.43 -8.45
CA GLU A 30 4.41 -4.65 -7.28
C GLU A 30 4.45 -3.16 -7.57
N VAL A 31 3.59 -2.42 -6.89
CA VAL A 31 3.61 -0.95 -6.93
C VAL A 31 4.68 -0.47 -5.96
N VAL A 32 5.67 0.26 -6.50
CA VAL A 32 6.77 0.85 -5.73
C VAL A 32 6.71 2.37 -5.86
N TYR A 33 6.85 3.06 -4.74
CA TYR A 33 6.85 4.52 -4.68
C TYR A 33 8.27 5.07 -4.81
N ASP A 34 8.45 6.03 -5.73
CA ASP A 34 9.66 6.83 -5.83
C ASP A 34 9.46 8.16 -5.07
N PRO A 35 10.11 8.37 -3.91
CA PRO A 35 9.95 9.60 -3.13
C PRO A 35 10.53 10.84 -3.81
N LYS A 36 11.54 10.69 -4.68
CA LYS A 36 12.14 11.82 -5.40
C LYS A 36 11.20 12.33 -6.48
N GLN A 37 10.59 11.41 -7.23
CA GLN A 37 9.63 11.74 -8.29
C GLN A 37 8.20 11.93 -7.78
N ARG A 38 7.92 11.52 -6.53
CA ARG A 38 6.59 11.52 -5.91
C ARG A 38 5.55 10.80 -6.76
N LEU A 39 5.95 9.64 -7.28
CA LEU A 39 5.14 8.82 -8.18
C LEU A 39 5.27 7.35 -7.82
N SER A 40 4.13 6.66 -7.86
CA SER A 40 4.06 5.20 -7.75
C SER A 40 4.17 4.59 -9.14
N ARG A 41 4.94 3.52 -9.28
CA ARG A 41 5.11 2.79 -10.55
C ARG A 41 4.98 1.30 -10.33
N LEU A 42 4.43 0.60 -11.33
CA LEU A 42 4.40 -0.86 -11.34
C LEU A 42 5.77 -1.39 -11.78
N VAL A 43 6.47 -2.08 -10.89
CA VAL A 43 7.80 -2.64 -11.15
C VAL A 43 7.68 -4.16 -11.21
N THR A 44 8.36 -4.77 -12.17
CA THR A 44 8.57 -6.22 -12.20
C THR A 44 9.94 -6.51 -11.59
N SER A 45 9.99 -7.34 -10.55
CA SER A 45 11.21 -7.73 -9.85
C SER A 45 11.21 -9.22 -9.58
N TRP A 46 12.34 -9.76 -9.12
CA TRP A 46 12.37 -11.12 -8.60
C TRP A 46 11.56 -11.24 -7.31
N CYS A 47 10.95 -12.41 -7.09
CA CYS A 47 10.26 -12.75 -5.85
C CYS A 47 11.25 -13.10 -4.74
N SER A 48 10.79 -13.15 -3.50
CA SER A 48 11.59 -13.65 -2.38
C SER A 48 11.71 -15.18 -2.39
N GLN A 49 12.69 -15.70 -1.65
CA GLN A 49 12.81 -17.14 -1.41
C GLN A 49 11.54 -17.70 -0.74
N ALA A 50 10.99 -16.96 0.22
CA ALA A 50 9.73 -17.30 0.88
C ALA A 50 8.58 -17.44 -0.12
N SER A 51 8.41 -16.50 -1.06
CA SER A 51 7.36 -16.57 -2.09
C SER A 51 7.54 -17.77 -3.02
N ALA A 52 8.75 -18.01 -3.52
CA ALA A 52 9.03 -19.19 -4.35
C ALA A 52 8.84 -20.53 -3.60
N ARG A 53 9.03 -20.56 -2.27
CA ARG A 53 8.68 -21.71 -1.42
C ARG A 53 7.16 -21.86 -1.27
N GLN A 54 6.42 -20.77 -1.04
CA GLN A 54 4.96 -20.79 -0.95
C GLN A 54 4.31 -21.28 -2.25
N ARG A 55 4.79 -20.80 -3.41
CA ARG A 55 4.35 -21.25 -4.73
C ARG A 55 4.57 -22.75 -4.93
N ALA A 56 5.76 -23.25 -4.60
CA ALA A 56 6.05 -24.68 -4.68
C ALA A 56 5.12 -25.52 -3.79
N GLY A 57 4.78 -25.03 -2.59
CA GLY A 57 3.85 -25.67 -1.68
C GLY A 57 2.43 -25.86 -2.25
N ARG A 58 2.04 -25.10 -3.28
CA ARG A 58 0.73 -25.25 -3.92
C ARG A 58 0.58 -26.57 -4.68
N ALA A 59 1.65 -27.15 -5.21
CA ALA A 59 1.61 -28.45 -5.90
C ALA A 59 1.50 -29.66 -4.94
N GLY A 60 1.76 -29.46 -3.65
CA GLY A 60 1.84 -30.55 -2.66
C GLY A 60 0.59 -30.74 -1.79
N ARG A 61 -0.54 -30.05 -2.08
CA ARG A 61 -1.68 -30.00 -1.15
C ARG A 61 -2.51 -31.28 -1.11
N THR A 62 -2.70 -31.95 -2.25
CA THR A 62 -3.59 -33.12 -2.37
C THR A 62 -2.86 -34.43 -2.60
N ARG A 63 -1.66 -34.36 -3.19
CA ARG A 63 -0.78 -35.49 -3.52
C ARG A 63 0.63 -34.97 -3.81
N PRO A 64 1.66 -35.84 -3.89
CA PRO A 64 2.97 -35.42 -4.36
C PRO A 64 2.86 -34.71 -5.71
N GLY A 65 3.51 -33.55 -5.81
CA GLY A 65 3.49 -32.71 -7.00
C GLY A 65 4.87 -32.15 -7.31
N ILE A 66 4.97 -31.46 -8.43
CA ILE A 66 6.22 -30.88 -8.94
C ILE A 66 6.15 -29.36 -8.95
N ALA A 67 7.28 -28.71 -8.66
CA ALA A 67 7.45 -27.28 -8.82
C ALA A 67 8.68 -27.04 -9.70
N VAL A 68 8.47 -26.44 -10.86
CA VAL A 68 9.52 -26.09 -11.83
C VAL A 68 9.77 -24.60 -11.72
N ARG A 69 10.97 -24.22 -11.28
CA ARG A 69 11.42 -22.83 -11.22
C ARG A 69 12.20 -22.49 -12.48
N LEU A 70 11.83 -21.42 -13.16
CA LEU A 70 12.45 -20.97 -14.41
C LEU A 70 13.56 -19.96 -14.15
N PHE A 71 14.40 -20.24 -13.16
CA PHE A 71 15.58 -19.44 -12.82
C PHE A 71 16.65 -20.32 -12.15
N PRO A 72 17.95 -19.94 -12.25
CA PRO A 72 19.05 -20.76 -11.74
C PRO A 72 18.98 -20.96 -10.23
N ARG A 73 19.57 -22.07 -9.76
CA ARG A 73 19.69 -22.34 -8.32
C ARG A 73 20.55 -21.27 -7.64
N GLU A 74 21.64 -20.83 -8.26
CA GLU A 74 22.50 -19.78 -7.68
C GLU A 74 21.71 -18.49 -7.46
N LEU A 75 20.79 -18.14 -8.37
CA LEU A 75 19.90 -16.99 -8.16
C LEU A 75 19.06 -17.16 -6.89
N PHE A 76 18.44 -18.32 -6.70
CA PHE A 76 17.60 -18.61 -5.54
C PHE A 76 18.37 -18.56 -4.21
N GLU A 77 19.56 -19.15 -4.18
CA GLU A 77 20.33 -19.36 -2.95
C GLU A 77 21.15 -18.13 -2.57
N ASP A 78 21.77 -17.47 -3.55
CA ASP A 78 22.78 -16.43 -3.30
C ASP A 78 22.28 -14.99 -3.54
N HIS A 79 21.22 -14.82 -4.33
CA HIS A 79 20.81 -13.48 -4.80
C HIS A 79 19.39 -13.06 -4.42
N LEU A 80 18.45 -14.01 -4.23
CA LEU A 80 17.09 -13.67 -3.82
C LEU A 80 17.02 -13.36 -2.31
N PRO A 81 16.30 -12.29 -1.91
CA PRO A 81 16.09 -12.01 -0.50
C PRO A 81 15.25 -13.12 0.14
N GLU A 82 15.51 -13.43 1.41
CA GLU A 82 14.77 -14.47 2.12
C GLU A 82 13.27 -14.13 2.20
N PHE A 83 12.96 -12.87 2.53
CA PHE A 83 11.61 -12.35 2.65
C PHE A 83 11.41 -11.09 1.81
N THR A 84 10.18 -10.90 1.34
CA THR A 84 9.77 -9.67 0.65
C THR A 84 9.73 -8.52 1.66
N ALA A 85 10.36 -7.39 1.33
CA ALA A 85 10.29 -6.20 2.18
C ALA A 85 8.82 -5.77 2.42
N PRO A 86 8.48 -5.24 3.60
CA PRO A 86 7.12 -4.85 3.93
C PRO A 86 6.62 -3.70 3.06
N GLU A 87 5.30 -3.59 2.92
CA GLU A 87 4.66 -2.52 2.12
C GLU A 87 4.99 -1.12 2.64
N ILE A 88 5.10 -0.94 3.96
CA ILE A 88 5.43 0.35 4.60
C ILE A 88 6.79 0.90 4.16
N ALA A 89 7.72 0.04 3.74
CA ALA A 89 9.03 0.44 3.25
C ALA A 89 9.05 0.78 1.75
N LYS A 90 7.98 0.47 1.00
CA LYS A 90 7.95 0.54 -0.47
C LYS A 90 6.84 1.42 -1.04
N MET A 91 5.81 1.74 -0.26
CA MET A 91 4.62 2.47 -0.75
C MET A 91 4.57 3.92 -0.24
N SER A 92 3.75 4.75 -0.89
CA SER A 92 3.49 6.11 -0.39
C SER A 92 2.79 6.05 0.97
N LEU A 93 3.31 6.84 1.92
CA LEU A 93 2.74 6.94 3.26
C LEU A 93 1.64 8.00 3.38
N ALA A 94 1.28 8.71 2.30
CA ALA A 94 0.30 9.79 2.32
C ALA A 94 -1.05 9.36 2.94
N LYS A 95 -1.58 8.20 2.53
CA LYS A 95 -2.82 7.65 3.10
C LYS A 95 -2.66 7.20 4.55
N LEU A 96 -1.51 6.62 4.89
CA LEU A 96 -1.22 6.24 6.26
C LEU A 96 -1.20 7.48 7.17
N VAL A 97 -0.54 8.56 6.76
CA VAL A 97 -0.49 9.83 7.50
C VAL A 97 -1.88 10.42 7.69
N LEU A 98 -2.73 10.46 6.64
CA LEU A 98 -4.11 10.95 6.75
C LEU A 98 -4.93 10.14 7.78
N ARG A 99 -4.87 8.80 7.69
CA ARG A 99 -5.56 7.89 8.63
C ARG A 99 -5.07 8.09 10.06
N THR A 100 -3.76 8.14 10.25
CA THR A 100 -3.15 8.31 11.58
C THR A 100 -3.53 9.64 12.20
N LYS A 101 -3.57 10.74 11.43
CA LYS A 101 -4.03 12.05 11.92
C LYS A 101 -5.51 12.05 12.29
N LYS A 102 -6.37 11.45 11.47
CA LYS A 102 -7.80 11.34 11.77
C LYS A 102 -8.04 10.53 13.05
N LEU A 103 -7.30 9.44 13.23
CA LEU A 103 -7.36 8.63 14.43
C LEU A 103 -6.84 9.39 15.67
N SER A 104 -5.69 10.05 15.56
CA SER A 104 -5.09 10.86 16.63
C SER A 104 -6.02 11.98 17.10
N THR A 105 -6.63 12.73 16.17
CA THR A 105 -7.60 13.79 16.49
C THR A 105 -8.88 13.23 17.11
N ALA A 106 -9.41 12.12 16.59
CA ALA A 106 -10.57 11.45 17.17
C ALA A 106 -10.30 10.97 18.61
N LEU A 107 -9.15 10.34 18.84
CA LEU A 107 -8.73 9.88 20.17
C LEU A 107 -8.53 11.04 21.14
N ALA A 108 -7.87 12.13 20.72
CA ALA A 108 -7.70 13.33 21.53
C ALA A 108 -9.06 13.90 21.96
N SER A 109 -10.02 14.00 21.03
CA SER A 109 -11.37 14.49 21.33
C SER A 109 -12.15 13.56 22.28
N ALA A 110 -11.97 12.23 22.15
CA ALA A 110 -12.64 11.25 23.00
C ALA A 110 -12.05 11.24 24.43
N MET A 111 -10.73 11.37 24.55
CA MET A 111 -10.04 11.49 25.84
C MET A 111 -10.47 12.75 26.58
N ALA A 112 -10.56 13.89 25.89
CA ALA A 112 -11.03 15.15 26.47
C ALA A 112 -12.48 15.04 27.02
N ARG A 113 -13.34 14.27 26.37
CA ARG A 113 -14.74 14.05 26.82
C ARG A 113 -14.87 13.12 28.02
N ARG A 114 -13.97 12.17 28.19
CA ARG A 114 -14.06 11.12 29.23
C ARG A 114 -13.12 11.32 30.40
N SER A 115 -12.29 12.37 30.40
CA SER A 115 -11.25 12.63 31.42
C SER A 115 -10.35 11.40 31.67
N VAL A 116 -10.07 10.63 30.61
CA VAL A 116 -9.22 9.44 30.70
C VAL A 116 -7.82 9.81 30.22
N THR A 117 -6.85 9.74 31.12
CA THR A 117 -5.43 9.78 30.78
C THR A 117 -4.99 8.37 30.40
N LEU A 118 -4.82 8.10 29.10
CA LEU A 118 -4.22 6.84 28.68
C LEU A 118 -2.73 6.82 29.11
N PRO A 119 -2.17 5.68 29.53
CA PRO A 119 -0.77 5.56 29.95
C PRO A 119 0.24 5.72 28.80
N VAL A 120 -0.25 6.04 27.60
CA VAL A 120 0.49 6.04 26.35
C VAL A 120 0.22 7.37 25.65
N ASN A 121 1.26 8.04 25.14
CA ASN A 121 1.15 9.31 24.42
C ASN A 121 0.57 9.09 23.00
N ILE A 122 -0.65 8.56 22.89
CA ILE A 122 -1.32 8.23 21.60
C ILE A 122 -1.86 9.51 20.92
N GLY A 123 -1.79 10.66 21.59
CA GLY A 123 -2.27 11.93 21.09
C GLY A 123 -1.52 12.45 19.85
N SER A 124 -0.29 11.98 19.59
CA SER A 124 0.53 12.42 18.47
C SER A 124 0.61 11.40 17.34
N THR A 125 0.62 11.90 16.10
CA THR A 125 0.88 11.10 14.89
C THR A 125 2.21 10.34 15.00
N LYS A 126 3.26 10.98 15.56
CA LYS A 126 4.59 10.37 15.75
C LYS A 126 4.53 9.13 16.64
N ALA A 127 3.79 9.23 17.74
CA ALA A 127 3.69 8.15 18.70
C ALA A 127 2.95 6.95 18.10
N LEU A 128 1.84 7.19 17.39
CA LEU A 128 1.11 6.14 16.68
C LEU A 128 1.99 5.41 15.65
N LEU A 129 2.79 6.14 14.87
CA LEU A 129 3.72 5.54 13.92
C LEU A 129 4.84 4.76 14.61
N GLY A 130 5.22 5.14 15.83
CA GLY A 130 6.22 4.45 16.65
C GLY A 130 5.76 3.10 17.22
N TYR A 131 4.45 2.82 17.22
CA TYR A 131 3.91 1.52 17.64
C TYR A 131 3.80 0.50 16.51
N LEU A 132 4.17 0.86 15.28
CA LEU A 132 4.14 -0.07 14.16
C LEU A 132 5.24 -1.14 14.32
N PRO A 133 5.00 -2.41 13.91
CA PRO A 133 6.00 -3.48 14.00
C PRO A 133 7.33 -3.13 13.33
N GLU A 134 7.25 -2.35 12.25
CA GLU A 134 8.41 -1.79 11.57
C GLU A 134 8.19 -0.29 11.39
N ALA A 135 9.16 0.50 11.84
CA ALA A 135 9.06 1.95 11.77
C ALA A 135 9.17 2.42 10.30
N PRO A 136 8.31 3.35 9.86
CA PRO A 136 8.40 3.92 8.52
C PRO A 136 9.71 4.70 8.35
N GLN A 137 10.27 4.65 7.15
CA GLN A 137 11.48 5.42 6.83
C GLN A 137 11.17 6.93 6.85
N VAL A 138 12.09 7.72 7.43
CA VAL A 138 11.90 9.16 7.63
C VAL A 138 11.73 9.91 6.30
N ASN A 139 12.53 9.57 5.29
CA ASN A 139 12.42 10.12 3.94
C ASN A 139 11.03 9.92 3.29
N LEU A 140 10.39 8.76 3.52
CA LEU A 140 9.05 8.46 3.01
C LEU A 140 7.99 9.26 3.76
N LEU A 141 8.17 9.45 5.07
CA LEU A 141 7.29 10.31 5.87
C LEU A 141 7.39 11.76 5.41
N ASP A 142 8.60 12.31 5.30
CA ASP A 142 8.82 13.70 4.87
C ASP A 142 8.22 13.95 3.49
N SER A 143 8.41 12.99 2.57
CA SER A 143 7.82 13.04 1.23
C SER A 143 6.29 13.02 1.26
N ALA A 144 5.69 12.21 2.14
CA ALA A 144 4.25 12.15 2.32
C ALA A 144 3.67 13.45 2.91
N PHE A 145 4.32 14.04 3.92
CA PHE A 145 3.92 15.33 4.48
C PHE A 145 4.01 16.46 3.45
N ALA A 146 5.10 16.49 2.67
CA ALA A 146 5.28 17.47 1.59
C ALA A 146 4.22 17.30 0.49
N GLU A 147 3.87 16.07 0.12
CA GLU A 147 2.80 15.79 -0.85
C GLU A 147 1.43 16.25 -0.32
N LEU A 148 1.08 15.86 0.89
CA LEU A 148 -0.23 16.20 1.47
C LEU A 148 -0.41 17.72 1.65
N TYR A 149 0.65 18.43 2.05
CA TYR A 149 0.64 19.89 2.11
C TYR A 149 0.47 20.51 0.72
N ALA A 150 1.22 20.03 -0.29
CA ALA A 150 1.10 20.52 -1.66
C ALA A 150 -0.30 20.31 -2.26
N VAL A 151 -0.96 19.20 -1.91
CA VAL A 151 -2.35 18.91 -2.30
C VAL A 151 -3.34 19.68 -1.42
N GLY A 152 -2.92 20.38 -0.36
CA GLY A 152 -3.79 21.13 0.54
C GLY A 152 -4.62 20.25 1.47
N ALA A 153 -4.21 19.00 1.68
CA ALA A 153 -4.82 18.08 2.63
C ALA A 153 -4.36 18.31 4.09
N LEU A 154 -3.23 19.01 4.26
CA LEU A 154 -2.68 19.42 5.56
C LEU A 154 -2.48 20.93 5.63
N THR A 155 -2.55 21.49 6.84
CA THR A 155 -2.33 22.91 7.10
C THR A 155 -0.86 23.33 7.01
N SER A 156 0.08 22.42 7.30
CA SER A 156 1.52 22.65 7.21
C SER A 156 2.26 21.35 6.85
N GLN A 157 3.55 21.46 6.50
CA GLN A 157 4.41 20.29 6.27
C GLN A 157 4.92 19.64 7.56
N ALA A 158 4.69 20.28 8.70
CA ALA A 158 5.18 19.79 9.98
C ALA A 158 4.36 18.57 10.45
N MET A 159 4.97 17.75 11.31
CA MET A 159 4.34 16.49 11.76
C MET A 159 3.10 16.72 12.65
N ASP A 160 3.04 17.88 13.31
CA ASP A 160 1.92 18.38 14.13
C ASP A 160 0.82 19.08 13.32
N SER A 161 0.93 19.14 11.99
CA SER A 161 -0.09 19.70 11.10
C SER A 161 -1.50 19.15 11.34
N GLU A 162 -2.51 19.95 11.03
CA GLU A 162 -3.90 19.53 11.12
C GLU A 162 -4.45 19.11 9.75
N LEU A 163 -5.47 18.26 9.76
CA LEU A 163 -6.21 17.88 8.56
C LEU A 163 -7.08 19.05 8.11
N THR A 164 -7.02 19.37 6.82
CA THR A 164 -8.00 20.28 6.20
C THR A 164 -9.30 19.53 5.91
N THR A 165 -10.34 20.24 5.48
CA THR A 165 -11.60 19.63 4.99
C THR A 165 -11.35 18.69 3.81
N LEU A 166 -10.47 19.10 2.88
CA LEU A 166 -10.01 18.25 1.79
C LEU A 166 -9.25 17.02 2.31
N GLY A 167 -8.40 17.17 3.32
CA GLY A 167 -7.66 16.06 3.92
C GLY A 167 -8.59 15.03 4.58
N ALA A 168 -9.59 15.50 5.31
CA ALA A 168 -10.61 14.65 5.92
C ALA A 168 -11.46 13.92 4.86
N PHE A 169 -11.82 14.61 3.76
CA PHE A 169 -12.49 13.99 2.62
C PHE A 169 -11.61 12.96 1.92
N ALA A 170 -10.35 13.30 1.66
CA ALA A 170 -9.41 12.43 0.98
C ALA A 170 -9.12 11.17 1.79
N GLU A 171 -9.15 11.21 3.12
CA GLU A 171 -9.00 10.02 3.96
C GLU A 171 -10.11 8.99 3.74
N GLY A 172 -11.35 9.45 3.50
CA GLY A 172 -12.52 8.59 3.33
C GLY A 172 -12.61 7.88 1.98
N LEU A 173 -11.79 8.25 0.99
CA LEU A 173 -11.84 7.66 -0.35
C LEU A 173 -10.66 6.70 -0.60
N PRO A 174 -10.88 5.54 -1.26
CA PRO A 174 -9.83 4.59 -1.64
C PRO A 174 -9.09 5.01 -2.92
N LEU A 175 -8.82 6.31 -3.09
CA LEU A 175 -8.14 6.90 -4.25
C LEU A 175 -6.87 7.60 -3.84
N ASP A 176 -5.90 7.76 -4.75
CA ASP A 176 -4.75 8.62 -4.51
C ASP A 176 -5.18 10.06 -4.11
N VAL A 177 -4.42 10.71 -3.24
CA VAL A 177 -4.80 12.01 -2.66
C VAL A 177 -4.96 13.10 -3.73
N ARG A 178 -4.22 13.02 -4.84
CA ARG A 178 -4.36 13.95 -5.97
C ARG A 178 -5.68 13.73 -6.71
N LEU A 179 -6.09 12.48 -6.88
CA LEU A 179 -7.38 12.12 -7.47
C LEU A 179 -8.54 12.53 -6.55
N CYS A 180 -8.39 12.39 -5.24
CA CYS A 180 -9.36 12.92 -4.27
C CYS A 180 -9.53 14.43 -4.43
N ARG A 181 -8.43 15.19 -4.62
CA ARG A 181 -8.50 16.64 -4.87
C ARG A 181 -9.24 16.97 -6.17
N MET A 182 -9.01 16.21 -7.24
CA MET A 182 -9.74 16.40 -8.49
C MET A 182 -11.24 16.22 -8.30
N VAL A 183 -11.66 15.14 -7.64
CA VAL A 183 -13.09 14.90 -7.34
C VAL A 183 -13.68 16.00 -6.44
N TRP A 184 -12.93 16.42 -5.42
CA TRP A 184 -13.36 17.50 -4.52
C TRP A 184 -13.56 18.83 -5.26
N LEU A 185 -12.63 19.22 -6.14
CA LEU A 185 -12.75 20.42 -6.95
C LEU A 185 -13.88 20.32 -7.97
N GLY A 186 -14.06 19.15 -8.58
CA GLY A 186 -15.19 18.89 -9.48
C GLY A 186 -16.54 19.08 -8.80
N ALA A 187 -16.67 18.62 -7.56
CA ALA A 187 -17.87 18.86 -6.75
C ALA A 187 -18.08 20.36 -6.45
N LEU A 188 -17.02 21.10 -6.13
CA LEU A 188 -17.09 22.54 -5.88
C LEU A 188 -17.47 23.36 -7.13
N TRP A 189 -17.08 22.91 -8.32
CA TRP A 189 -17.34 23.59 -9.58
C TRP A 189 -18.56 23.08 -10.34
N GLY A 190 -19.30 22.12 -9.78
CA GLY A 190 -20.50 21.56 -10.40
C GLY A 190 -20.24 20.57 -11.55
N CYS A 191 -19.01 20.07 -11.70
CA CYS A 191 -18.60 19.05 -12.67
C CYS A 191 -18.16 17.74 -11.98
N SER A 192 -18.95 17.29 -11.00
CA SER A 192 -18.62 16.12 -10.18
C SER A 192 -18.61 14.82 -10.99
N ALA A 193 -19.52 14.68 -11.97
CA ALA A 193 -19.61 13.48 -12.79
C ALA A 193 -18.35 13.30 -13.65
N GLU A 194 -17.93 14.35 -14.35
CA GLU A 194 -16.74 14.37 -15.19
C GLU A 194 -15.48 14.15 -14.36
N ALA A 195 -15.37 14.80 -13.20
CA ALA A 195 -14.23 14.63 -12.31
C ALA A 195 -14.10 13.20 -11.78
N VAL A 196 -15.22 12.53 -11.46
CA VAL A 196 -15.23 11.12 -11.06
C VAL A 196 -14.81 10.21 -12.20
N VAL A 197 -15.32 10.45 -13.42
CA VAL A 197 -14.93 9.67 -14.61
C VAL A 197 -13.43 9.81 -14.89
N MET A 198 -12.90 11.04 -14.87
CA MET A 198 -11.47 11.29 -15.05
C MET A 198 -10.63 10.64 -13.94
N ALA A 199 -11.08 10.73 -12.68
CA ALA A 199 -10.40 10.08 -11.56
C ALA A 199 -10.37 8.55 -11.71
N ALA A 200 -11.48 7.94 -12.13
CA ALA A 200 -11.58 6.51 -12.35
C ALA A 200 -10.66 6.05 -13.49
N ALA A 201 -10.64 6.77 -14.61
CA ALA A 201 -9.76 6.48 -15.74
C ALA A 201 -8.27 6.54 -15.34
N CYS A 202 -7.87 7.58 -14.59
CA CYS A 202 -6.51 7.70 -14.08
C CYS A 202 -6.14 6.60 -13.05
N ALA A 203 -7.11 6.14 -12.24
CA ALA A 203 -6.86 5.15 -11.19
C ALA A 203 -6.74 3.72 -11.73
N LEU A 204 -7.59 3.34 -12.70
CA LEU A 204 -7.65 1.99 -13.26
C LEU A 204 -6.67 1.78 -14.43
N GLY A 205 -6.20 2.86 -15.05
CA GLY A 205 -5.43 2.82 -16.29
C GLY A 205 -6.33 2.86 -17.53
N ASP A 206 -5.70 2.89 -18.70
CA ASP A 206 -6.42 2.91 -19.99
C ASP A 206 -7.35 1.68 -20.09
N PRO A 207 -8.67 1.87 -20.31
CA PRO A 207 -9.57 0.75 -20.57
C PRO A 207 -9.42 0.16 -21.98
N PHE A 208 -8.60 0.77 -22.85
CA PHE A 208 -8.37 0.35 -24.24
C PHE A 208 -7.05 -0.39 -24.44
#